data_AF-K6YUE7-F1
#
_entry.id   AF-K6YUE7-F1
#
_cell.length_a   1.000
_cell.length_b   1.000
_cell.length_c   1.000
_cell.angle_alpha   90.00
_cell.angle_beta   90.00
_cell.angle_gamma   90.00
#
_symmetry.space_group_name_H-M   'P 1'
#
loop_
_entity.id
_entity.type
_entity.pdbx_description
1 polymer ?
#
loop_
_entity_poly.entity_id
_entity_poly.type
_entity_poly.pdbx_seq_one_letter_code
_entity_poly.pdbx_strand_id
1 'polypeptide(L)' 'MSDTVKIKLDNFLIQEAEKALEQYPKTASEQIERWCYIGMAAEKYLTGEELIALQLGNGKVVLVPKA' A
#
# COMPACT_ATOMS: atom_id res chain seq x y z
N MET A 1 1.23 -10.50 -38.25
CA MET A 1 -0.18 -10.22 -37.92
C MET A 1 -0.22 -10.02 -36.42
N SER A 2 -0.73 -8.89 -35.94
CA SER A 2 -0.88 -8.68 -34.49
C SER A 2 -2.21 -9.31 -34.07
N ASP A 3 -2.13 -10.48 -33.43
CA ASP A 3 -3.28 -11.22 -32.92
C ASP A 3 -3.82 -10.54 -31.65
N THR A 4 -4.31 -9.31 -31.80
CA THR A 4 -4.80 -8.52 -30.68
C THR A 4 -6.25 -8.89 -30.39
N VAL A 5 -6.47 -9.68 -29.34
CA VAL A 5 -7.81 -10.03 -28.84
C VAL A 5 -8.36 -8.88 -28.01
N LYS A 6 -9.54 -8.37 -28.37
CA LYS A 6 -10.24 -7.33 -27.60
C LYS A 6 -11.10 -7.97 -26.52
N ILE A 7 -10.73 -7.77 -25.25
CA ILE A 7 -11.52 -8.19 -24.08
C ILE A 7 -12.35 -6.99 -23.61
N LYS A 8 -13.65 -7.21 -23.36
CA LYS A 8 -14.51 -6.20 -22.76
C LYS A 8 -14.49 -6.39 -21.25
N LEU A 9 -13.93 -5.41 -20.53
CA LEU A 9 -13.97 -5.32 -19.08
C LEU A 9 -15.10 -4.38 -18.66
N ASP A 10 -15.65 -4.63 -17.47
CA ASP A 10 -16.65 -3.75 -16.89
C ASP A 10 -16.03 -2.37 -16.59
N ASN A 11 -16.74 -1.30 -16.95
CA ASN A 11 -16.24 0.06 -16.81
C ASN A 11 -16.05 0.47 -15.34
N PHE A 12 -16.89 -0.04 -14.43
CA PHE A 12 -16.74 0.18 -12.99
C PHE A 12 -15.46 -0.47 -12.48
N LEU A 13 -15.14 -1.67 -12.95
CA LEU A 13 -13.91 -2.38 -12.56
C LEU A 13 -12.66 -1.65 -13.04
N ILE A 14 -12.69 -1.04 -14.23
CA ILE A 14 -11.60 -0.19 -14.73
C ILE A 14 -11.43 1.04 -13.82
N GLN A 15 -12.51 1.74 -13.51
CA GLN A 15 -12.47 2.95 -12.68
C GLN A 15 -11.95 2.67 -11.27
N GLU A 16 -12.40 1.59 -10.64
CA GLU A 16 -11.90 1.21 -9.30
C GLU A 16 -10.41 0.83 -9.34
N ALA A 17 -9.95 0.17 -10.41
CA ALA A 17 -8.54 -0.14 -10.58
C ALA A 17 -7.68 1.13 -10.78
N GLU A 18 -8.15 2.08 -11.57
CA GLU A 18 -7.47 3.38 -11.76
C GLU A 18 -7.40 4.18 -10.46
N LYS A 19 -8.51 4.23 -9.72
CA LYS A 19 -8.57 4.88 -8.41
C LYS A 19 -7.67 4.22 -7.37
N ALA A 20 -7.58 2.89 -7.38
CA ALA A 20 -6.63 2.16 -6.54
C ALA A 20 -5.19 2.50 -6.95
N LEU A 21 -4.89 2.56 -8.25
CA LEU A 21 -3.58 2.92 -8.77
C LEU A 21 -3.13 4.30 -8.32
N GLU A 22 -4.02 5.29 -8.27
CA GLU A 22 -3.73 6.65 -7.76
C GLU A 22 -3.25 6.66 -6.30
N GLN A 23 -3.64 5.67 -5.50
CA GLN A 23 -3.24 5.57 -4.09
C GLN A 23 -1.84 4.96 -3.90
N TYR A 24 -1.23 4.39 -4.94
CA TYR A 24 0.12 3.84 -4.86
C TYR A 24 1.17 4.91 -5.22
N PRO A 25 2.31 4.92 -4.50
CA PRO A 25 3.42 5.78 -4.86
C PRO A 25 3.87 5.47 -6.31
N LYS A 26 4.07 6.50 -7.11
CA LYS A 26 4.45 6.40 -8.54
C LYS A 26 5.96 6.42 -8.72
N THR A 27 6.68 6.93 -7.74
CA THR A 27 8.15 7.05 -7.75
C THR A 27 8.78 6.34 -6.55
N ALA A 28 10.06 5.98 -6.68
CA ALA A 28 10.84 5.42 -5.58
C ALA A 28 10.90 6.37 -4.37
N SER A 29 11.00 7.68 -4.61
CA SER A 29 11.01 8.70 -3.54
C SER A 29 9.72 8.72 -2.74
N GLU A 30 8.56 8.71 -3.40
CA GLU A 30 7.25 8.64 -2.73
C GLU A 30 7.08 7.34 -1.95
N GLN A 31 7.63 6.23 -2.45
CA GLN A 31 7.60 4.95 -1.76
C GLN A 31 8.43 4.97 -0.48
N ILE A 32 9.65 5.54 -0.54
CA ILE A 32 10.52 5.70 0.63
C ILE A 32 9.84 6.61 1.66
N GLU A 33 9.30 7.75 1.23
CA GLU A 33 8.62 8.69 2.12
C GLU A 33 7.43 8.03 2.84
N ARG A 34 6.62 7.25 2.11
CA ARG A 34 5.52 6.48 2.69
C ARG A 34 6.00 5.46 3.73
N TRP A 35 7.12 4.77 3.48
CA TRP A 35 7.70 3.86 4.46
C TRP A 35 8.22 4.58 5.70
N CYS A 36 8.84 5.75 5.55
CA CYS A 36 9.25 6.59 6.67
C CYS A 36 8.04 6.97 7.54
N TYR A 37 6.94 7.44 6.95
CA TYR A 37 5.73 7.75 7.70
C TYR A 37 5.15 6.55 8.45
N ILE A 38 5.12 5.37 7.81
CA ILE A 38 4.68 4.13 8.46
C ILE A 38 5.59 3.78 9.63
N GLY A 39 6.91 3.89 9.47
CA GLY A 39 7.89 3.65 10.53
C GLY A 39 7.70 4.58 11.72
N MET A 40 7.53 5.88 11.47
CA MET A 40 7.26 6.89 12.51
C MET A 40 5.95 6.62 13.25
N ALA A 41 4.90 6.21 12.52
CA ALA A 41 3.63 5.84 13.14
C ALA A 41 3.78 4.57 14.00
N ALA A 42 4.50 3.56 13.50
CA ALA A 42 4.77 2.34 14.24
C ALA A 42 5.50 2.64 15.56
N GLU A 43 6.56 3.46 15.53
CA GLU A 43 7.27 3.88 16.74
C GLU A 43 6.36 4.61 17.73
N LYS A 44 5.43 5.45 17.24
CA LYS A 44 4.54 6.23 18.08
C LYS A 44 3.43 5.40 18.75
N TYR A 45 2.91 4.40 18.05
CA TYR A 45 1.68 3.71 18.45
C TYR A 45 1.88 2.28 18.93
N LEU A 46 3.01 1.64 18.60
CA LEU A 46 3.31 0.28 19.05
C LEU A 46 4.04 0.32 20.39
N THR A 47 3.78 -0.70 21.20
CA THR A 47 4.60 -1.03 22.36
C THR A 47 5.95 -1.59 21.94
N GLY A 48 6.91 -1.65 22.88
CA GLY A 48 8.24 -2.21 22.59
C GLY A 48 8.21 -3.66 22.09
N GLU A 49 7.34 -4.50 22.64
CA GLU A 49 7.18 -5.90 22.21
C GLU A 49 6.62 -6.00 20.79
N GLU A 50 5.62 -5.20 20.45
CA GLU A 50 5.03 -5.15 19.11
C GLU A 50 6.03 -4.64 18.07
N LEU A 51 6.84 -3.64 18.41
CA LEU A 51 7.91 -3.15 17.55
C LEU A 51 8.98 -4.21 17.30
N ILE A 52 9.37 -4.96 18.34
CA ILE A 52 10.32 -6.08 18.20
C ILE A 52 9.73 -7.17 17.31
N ALA A 53 8.48 -7.57 17.52
CA ALA A 53 7.81 -8.56 16.67
C ALA A 53 7.77 -8.11 15.21
N LEU A 54 7.52 -6.82 14.95
CA LEU A 54 7.53 -6.24 13.62
C LEU A 54 8.94 -6.27 12.99
N GLN A 55 9.97 -5.89 13.73
CA GLN A 55 11.38 -5.90 13.27
C GLN A 55 11.90 -7.30 12.97
N LEU A 56 11.43 -8.31 13.70
CA LEU A 56 11.77 -9.72 13.47
C LEU A 56 10.98 -10.35 12.30
N GLY A 57 10.10 -9.59 11.64
CA GLY A 57 9.26 -10.09 10.55
C GLY A 57 8.07 -10.95 11.00
N ASN A 58 7.80 -11.00 12.30
CA ASN A 58 6.70 -11.77 12.89
C ASN A 58 5.40 -10.95 13.03
N GLY A 59 5.43 -9.67 12.64
CA GLY A 59 4.29 -8.75 12.68
C GLY A 59 3.92 -8.20 11.30
N LYS A 60 2.68 -7.73 11.15
CA LYS A 60 2.20 -6.99 9.97
C LYS A 60 1.59 -5.67 10.42
N VAL A 61 1.92 -4.58 9.73
CA VAL A 61 1.24 -3.29 9.91
C VAL A 61 0.09 -3.20 8.93
N VAL A 62 -1.10 -2.91 9.45
CA VAL A 62 -2.29 -2.58 8.66
C VAL A 62 -2.71 -1.16 9.02
N LEU A 63 -2.80 -0.28 8.02
CA LEU A 63 -3.27 1.08 8.21
C LEU A 63 -4.80 1.10 8.21
N VAL A 64 -5.39 1.65 9.26
CA VAL A 64 -6.84 1.83 9.39
C VAL A 64 -7.18 3.32 9.47
N PRO A 65 -8.34 3.76 8.94
CA PRO A 65 -8.79 5.13 9.10
C PRO A 65 -8.90 5.52 10.58
N LYS A 66 -8.47 6.72 10.92
CA LYS A 66 -8.73 7.29 12.24
C LYS A 66 -10.22 7.63 12.34
N ALA A 67 -10.87 7.13 13.39
CA ALA A 67 -12.26 7.47 13.73
C ALA A 67 -12.41 8.94 14.14
#